data_AF-A0A564UUV3-F1
#
_entry.id   AF-A0A564UUV3-F1
#
_cell.length_a   1.000
_cell.length_b   1.000
_cell.length_c   1.000
_cell.angle_alpha   90.00
_cell.angle_beta   90.00
_cell.angle_gamma   90.00
#
_symmetry.space_group_name_H-M   'P 1'
#
loop_
_entity.id
_entity.type
_entity.pdbx_description
1 polymer ?
#
loop_
_entity_poly.entity_id
_entity_poly.type
_entity_poly.pdbx_seq_one_letter_code
_entity_poly.pdbx_strand_id
1 'polypeptide(L)'
;MPAVPGESGKEERRTVEISEERHFQKDERCYYLISIESGFSVGSYDVSQISEELVFRIGQKGETYKGMGKDEIKIEALPVLADKDGAIGSSTSDSERAMITEDVTEVLTLIYSFSGNDGLEKALEYGRKYLEKYGGAQNLESWIVE
;
A
#
# COMPACT_ATOMS: atom_id res chain seq x y z
N MET A 1 12.35 -43.55 1.29
CA MET A 1 13.16 -42.48 1.93
C MET A 1 12.17 -41.45 2.46
N PRO A 2 12.15 -41.12 3.76
CA PRO A 2 11.16 -40.18 4.28
C PRO A 2 11.54 -38.75 3.89
N ALA A 3 10.52 -37.92 3.67
CA ALA A 3 10.64 -36.51 3.31
C ALA A 3 11.33 -35.71 4.41
N VAL A 4 12.19 -34.77 4.01
CA VAL A 4 12.85 -33.80 4.88
C VAL A 4 11.81 -32.73 5.25
N PRO A 5 11.53 -32.46 6.54
CA PRO A 5 10.65 -31.37 6.94
C PRO A 5 11.46 -30.10 7.21
N GLY A 6 10.95 -28.97 6.71
CA GLY A 6 11.29 -27.65 7.21
C GLY A 6 12.14 -26.78 6.28
N GLU A 7 11.48 -26.14 5.32
CA GLU A 7 11.79 -24.75 4.99
C GLU A 7 10.47 -23.98 5.07
N SER A 8 10.20 -23.43 6.25
CA SER A 8 9.27 -22.31 6.36
C SER A 8 9.93 -21.15 5.63
N GLY A 9 9.63 -20.99 4.34
CA GLY A 9 9.97 -19.80 3.59
C GLY A 9 9.41 -18.61 4.37
N LYS A 10 10.30 -17.84 5.01
CA LYS A 10 9.97 -16.48 5.38
C LYS A 10 9.82 -15.77 4.04
N GLU A 11 8.57 -15.63 3.61
CA GLU A 11 8.23 -14.74 2.52
C GLU A 11 8.60 -13.34 3.01
N GLU A 12 9.79 -12.88 2.59
CA GLU A 12 10.34 -11.58 2.93
C GLU A 12 9.47 -10.54 2.23
N ARG A 13 8.61 -9.89 3.01
CA ARG A 13 7.51 -9.06 2.53
C ARG A 13 7.94 -7.60 2.64
N ARG A 14 8.45 -7.08 1.54
CA ARG A 14 8.99 -5.72 1.47
C ARG A 14 7.91 -4.73 1.05
N THR A 15 7.86 -3.60 1.72
CA THR A 15 6.90 -2.52 1.48
C THR A 15 7.66 -1.26 1.14
N VAL A 16 7.27 -0.55 0.10
CA VAL A 16 7.89 0.72 -0.27
C VAL A 16 6.96 1.85 0.09
N GLU A 17 7.43 2.76 0.93
CA GLU A 17 6.65 3.86 1.47
C GLU A 17 7.01 5.16 0.75
N ILE A 18 5.98 5.89 0.31
CA ILE A 18 6.09 7.27 -0.15
C ILE A 18 5.13 8.09 0.70
N SER A 19 5.66 9.03 1.49
CA SER A 19 4.88 9.99 2.27
C SER A 19 5.04 11.40 1.69
N GLU A 20 3.99 12.23 1.79
CA GLU A 20 3.97 13.59 1.24
C GLU A 20 3.43 14.62 2.23
N GLU A 21 4.10 15.77 2.34
CA GLU A 21 3.57 16.92 3.09
C GLU A 21 3.04 18.03 2.15
N ARG A 22 1.69 18.15 2.12
CA ARG A 22 0.81 19.29 1.71
C ARG A 22 0.44 19.46 0.22
N HIS A 23 -0.88 19.66 0.01
CA HIS A 23 -1.63 19.98 -1.22
C HIS A 23 -1.64 18.88 -2.28
N PHE A 24 -2.32 17.78 -2.00
CA PHE A 24 -2.56 16.71 -2.96
C PHE A 24 -3.94 16.89 -3.64
N GLN A 25 -3.96 16.82 -4.96
CA GLN A 25 -5.17 16.70 -5.76
C GLN A 25 -5.45 15.23 -6.02
N LYS A 26 -6.60 14.74 -5.57
CA LYS A 26 -7.01 13.37 -5.82
C LYS A 26 -7.11 13.13 -7.33
N ASP A 27 -6.16 12.37 -7.87
CA ASP A 27 -6.13 11.93 -9.25
C ASP A 27 -5.77 10.45 -9.34
N GLU A 28 -6.75 9.63 -9.75
CA GLU A 28 -6.61 8.19 -9.85
C GLU A 28 -5.50 7.76 -10.84
N ARG A 29 -5.09 8.65 -11.75
CA ARG A 29 -4.00 8.38 -12.70
C ARG A 29 -2.65 8.23 -12.03
N CYS A 30 -2.44 8.83 -10.85
CA CYS A 30 -1.19 8.71 -10.10
C CYS A 30 -0.84 7.25 -9.86
N TYR A 31 -1.70 6.54 -9.14
CA TYR A 31 -1.45 5.17 -8.68
C TYR A 31 -1.58 4.15 -9.80
N TYR A 32 -2.52 4.37 -10.72
CA TYR A 32 -2.73 3.51 -11.87
C TYR A 32 -1.50 3.47 -12.80
N LEU A 33 -0.88 4.62 -13.10
CA LEU A 33 0.29 4.69 -13.97
C LEU A 33 1.54 4.11 -13.31
N ILE A 34 1.72 4.31 -12.00
CA ILE A 34 2.78 3.65 -11.24
C ILE A 34 2.62 2.13 -11.38
N SER A 35 1.41 1.61 -11.15
CA SER A 35 1.14 0.18 -11.21
C SER A 35 1.39 -0.40 -12.61
N ILE A 36 0.88 0.22 -13.68
CA ILE A 36 1.07 -0.29 -15.04
C ILE A 36 2.52 -0.21 -15.51
N GLU A 37 3.25 0.87 -15.21
CA GLU A 37 4.62 1.02 -15.70
C GLU A 37 5.65 0.23 -14.90
N SER A 38 5.40 0.01 -13.61
CA SER A 38 6.27 -0.79 -12.75
C SER A 38 5.92 -2.28 -12.75
N GLY A 39 4.66 -2.63 -12.99
CA GLY A 39 4.14 -3.99 -12.81
C GLY A 39 3.82 -4.35 -11.36
N PHE A 40 3.98 -3.43 -10.41
CA PHE A 40 3.66 -3.67 -9.00
C PHE A 40 2.23 -3.28 -8.63
N SER A 41 1.72 -3.89 -7.56
CA SER A 41 0.49 -3.42 -6.93
C SER A 41 0.78 -2.16 -6.12
N VAL A 42 -0.14 -1.19 -6.17
CA VAL A 42 0.00 0.11 -5.52
C VAL A 42 -1.27 0.40 -4.73
N GLY A 43 -1.13 0.74 -3.46
CA GLY A 43 -2.21 1.22 -2.58
C GLY A 43 -1.92 2.64 -2.10
N SER A 44 -2.94 3.43 -1.79
CA SER A 44 -2.72 4.79 -1.31
C SER A 44 -3.76 5.21 -0.28
N TYR A 45 -3.27 5.82 0.80
CA TYR A 45 -4.00 6.00 2.02
C TYR A 45 -3.91 7.44 2.52
N ASP A 46 -5.01 7.95 3.07
CA ASP A 46 -5.03 9.22 3.79
C ASP A 46 -4.39 9.01 5.16
N VAL A 47 -3.25 9.65 5.42
CA VAL A 47 -2.50 9.48 6.68
C VAL A 47 -3.30 9.93 7.89
N SER A 48 -4.22 10.89 7.74
CA SER A 48 -5.08 11.33 8.84
C SER A 48 -6.04 10.23 9.35
N GLN A 49 -6.23 9.17 8.57
CA GLN A 49 -7.08 8.02 8.90
C GLN A 49 -6.29 6.83 9.47
N ILE A 50 -4.97 6.97 9.62
CA ILE A 50 -4.07 5.92 10.10
C ILE A 50 -3.60 6.28 11.51
N SER A 51 -3.60 5.30 12.40
CA SER A 51 -3.01 5.49 13.73
C SER A 51 -1.47 5.54 13.67
N GLU A 52 -0.82 5.92 14.78
CA GLU A 52 0.63 6.10 14.86
C GLU A 52 1.46 4.87 14.43
N GLU A 53 0.93 3.67 14.59
CA GLU A 53 1.60 2.42 14.22
C GLU A 53 0.84 1.73 13.09
N LEU A 54 1.58 1.44 12.01
CA LEU A 54 1.11 0.70 10.86
C LEU A 54 1.90 -0.60 10.75
N VAL A 55 1.19 -1.73 10.67
CA VAL A 55 1.78 -3.06 10.57
C VAL A 55 1.36 -3.75 9.29
N PHE A 56 2.33 -4.39 8.64
CA PHE A 56 2.06 -5.29 7.52
C PHE A 56 1.95 -6.73 8.03
N ARG A 57 0.75 -7.29 7.96
CA ARG A 57 0.45 -8.62 8.55
C ARG A 57 -0.44 -9.45 7.64
N ILE A 58 -0.67 -10.70 8.05
CA ILE A 58 -1.68 -11.55 7.42
C ILE A 58 -3.04 -11.22 8.05
N GLY A 59 -4.07 -11.13 7.21
CA GLY A 59 -5.46 -10.95 7.65
C GLY A 59 -5.94 -12.16 8.46
N GLN A 60 -6.64 -11.87 9.55
CA GLN A 60 -7.07 -12.85 10.53
C GLN A 60 -8.28 -13.65 10.03
N LYS A 61 -8.54 -14.78 10.70
CA LYS A 61 -9.68 -15.63 10.38
C LYS A 61 -11.00 -14.84 10.54
N GLY A 62 -11.80 -14.82 9.48
CA GLY A 62 -13.07 -14.08 9.43
C GLY A 62 -12.93 -12.56 9.38
N GLU A 63 -11.72 -12.00 9.24
CA GLU A 63 -11.52 -10.56 9.17
C GLU A 63 -12.06 -10.01 7.84
N THR A 64 -12.78 -8.88 7.94
CA THR A 64 -13.36 -8.16 6.81
C THR A 64 -13.16 -6.65 6.99
N TYR A 65 -13.20 -5.92 5.88
CA TYR A 65 -13.44 -4.48 5.89
C TYR A 65 -14.40 -4.11 4.75
N LYS A 66 -15.00 -2.92 4.82
CA LYS A 66 -15.76 -2.37 3.69
C LYS A 66 -14.81 -1.83 2.63
N GLY A 67 -14.84 -2.40 1.43
CA GLY A 67 -13.93 -2.01 0.35
C GLY A 67 -14.33 -0.71 -0.31
N MET A 68 -13.37 0.03 -0.85
CA MET A 68 -13.65 1.26 -1.61
C MET A 68 -14.62 0.98 -2.75
N GLY A 69 -15.83 1.55 -2.68
CA GLY A 69 -16.90 1.36 -3.68
C GLY A 69 -17.45 -0.06 -3.75
N LYS A 70 -17.24 -0.88 -2.71
CA LYS A 70 -17.65 -2.29 -2.64
C LYS A 70 -18.34 -2.57 -1.30
N ASP A 71 -19.00 -3.72 -1.24
CA ASP A 71 -19.47 -4.29 0.03
C ASP A 71 -18.28 -4.83 0.86
N GLU A 72 -18.57 -5.63 1.88
CA GLU A 72 -17.53 -6.26 2.70
C GLU A 72 -16.61 -7.17 1.88
N ILE A 73 -15.31 -6.96 2.06
CA ILE A 73 -14.24 -7.76 1.48
C ILE A 73 -13.68 -8.68 2.56
N LYS A 74 -13.58 -9.98 2.24
CA LYS A 74 -12.90 -10.96 3.08
C LYS A 74 -11.40 -10.84 2.89
N ILE A 75 -10.69 -10.61 3.99
CA ILE A 75 -9.25 -10.40 3.99
C ILE A 75 -8.47 -11.47 4.76
N GLU A 76 -9.16 -12.51 5.22
CA GLU A 76 -8.53 -13.71 5.77
C GLU A 76 -7.42 -14.23 4.83
N ALA A 77 -6.25 -14.47 5.40
CA ALA A 77 -5.05 -14.97 4.73
C ALA A 77 -4.45 -14.05 3.65
N LEU A 78 -4.96 -12.83 3.47
CA LEU A 78 -4.35 -11.84 2.57
C LEU A 78 -3.27 -11.01 3.29
N PRO A 79 -2.24 -10.51 2.58
CA PRO A 79 -1.39 -9.45 3.11
C PRO A 79 -2.21 -8.17 3.27
N VAL A 80 -2.23 -7.62 4.49
CA VAL A 80 -2.98 -6.42 4.85
C VAL A 80 -2.09 -5.44 5.60
N LEU A 81 -2.33 -4.16 5.37
CA LEU A 81 -1.90 -3.11 6.27
C LEU A 81 -2.96 -2.92 7.33
N ALA A 82 -2.53 -2.85 8.57
CA ALA A 82 -3.42 -2.64 9.69
C ALA A 82 -2.79 -1.69 10.70
N ASP A 83 -3.63 -0.91 11.35
CA ASP A 83 -3.25 -0.15 12.53
C ASP A 83 -3.91 -0.77 13.77
N LYS A 84 -3.84 -0.07 14.91
CA LYS A 84 -4.45 -0.52 16.18
C LYS A 84 -5.97 -0.76 16.11
N ASP A 85 -6.66 -0.15 15.15
CA ASP A 85 -8.11 -0.22 15.05
C ASP A 85 -8.59 -1.16 13.93
N GLY A 86 -7.67 -1.73 13.13
CA GLY A 86 -7.97 -2.77 12.15
C GLY A 86 -7.24 -2.63 10.82
N ALA A 87 -7.59 -3.50 9.86
CA ALA A 87 -7.03 -3.44 8.51
C ALA A 87 -7.54 -2.22 7.73
N ILE A 88 -6.63 -1.52 7.07
CA ILE A 88 -6.90 -0.31 6.29
C ILE A 88 -6.79 -0.52 4.77
N GLY A 89 -6.14 -1.60 4.35
CA GLY A 89 -5.96 -1.95 2.94
C GLY A 89 -5.27 -3.30 2.77
N SER A 90 -5.28 -3.79 1.53
CA SER A 90 -4.56 -4.99 1.11
C SER A 90 -3.90 -4.77 -0.25
N SER A 91 -3.09 -5.72 -0.69
CA SER A 91 -2.51 -5.72 -2.03
C SER A 91 -3.54 -5.90 -3.16
N THR A 92 -4.83 -6.10 -2.82
CA THR A 92 -5.93 -6.38 -3.77
C THR A 92 -7.04 -5.34 -3.76
N SER A 93 -7.26 -4.65 -2.65
CA SER A 93 -8.25 -3.59 -2.52
C SER A 93 -7.92 -2.71 -1.32
N ASP A 94 -8.27 -1.44 -1.40
CA ASP A 94 -8.24 -0.55 -0.24
C ASP A 94 -9.58 -0.55 0.49
N SER A 95 -9.55 -0.28 1.79
CA SER A 95 -10.76 -0.07 2.59
C SER A 95 -11.30 1.34 2.39
N GLU A 96 -12.59 1.55 2.61
CA GLU A 96 -13.16 2.91 2.68
C GLU A 96 -12.59 3.72 3.85
N ARG A 97 -12.10 3.07 4.91
CA ARG A 97 -11.64 3.71 6.14
C ARG A 97 -10.46 4.66 5.89
N ALA A 98 -9.47 4.22 5.11
CA ALA A 98 -8.27 5.01 4.83
C ALA A 98 -8.27 5.58 3.40
N MET A 99 -9.46 5.69 2.79
CA MET A 99 -9.62 6.20 1.44
C MET A 99 -9.21 7.67 1.36
N ILE A 100 -8.52 8.02 0.29
CA ILE A 100 -8.19 9.40 -0.05
C ILE A 100 -9.45 10.20 -0.40
N THR A 101 -9.66 11.30 0.32
CA THR A 101 -10.75 12.25 0.10
C THR A 101 -10.27 13.51 -0.63
N GLU A 102 -11.17 14.43 -0.94
CA GLU A 102 -10.80 15.71 -1.58
C GLU A 102 -10.03 16.65 -0.63
N ASP A 103 -10.18 16.46 0.68
CA ASP A 103 -9.56 17.30 1.72
C ASP A 103 -8.21 16.74 2.20
N VAL A 104 -7.68 15.70 1.54
CA VAL A 104 -6.44 15.05 1.96
C VAL A 104 -5.26 16.03 1.93
N THR A 105 -4.44 16.00 2.98
CA THR A 105 -3.25 16.85 3.08
C THR A 105 -1.95 16.08 3.02
N GLU A 106 -2.00 14.80 3.37
CA GLU A 106 -0.86 13.90 3.45
C GLU A 106 -1.29 12.50 3.01
N VAL A 107 -0.54 11.94 2.08
CA VAL A 107 -0.84 10.66 1.44
C VAL A 107 0.31 9.70 1.68
N LEU A 108 -0.04 8.47 2.05
CA LEU A 108 0.85 7.33 2.11
C LEU A 108 0.62 6.47 0.88
N THR A 109 1.58 6.41 -0.05
CA THR A 109 1.54 5.47 -1.18
C THR A 109 2.43 4.27 -0.90
N LEU A 110 1.87 3.07 -1.05
CA LEU A 110 2.58 1.81 -0.84
C LEU A 110 2.69 1.02 -2.14
N ILE A 111 3.92 0.66 -2.49
CA ILE A 111 4.20 -0.25 -3.62
C ILE A 111 4.57 -1.61 -3.04
N TYR A 112 3.77 -2.63 -3.35
CA TYR A 112 3.97 -3.98 -2.84
C TYR A 112 4.90 -4.77 -3.77
N SER A 113 5.98 -5.32 -3.22
CA SER A 113 6.81 -6.31 -3.92
C SER A 113 6.86 -7.63 -3.17
N PHE A 114 6.49 -8.71 -3.86
CA PHE A 114 6.65 -10.09 -3.41
C PHE A 114 7.84 -10.78 -4.09
N SER A 115 8.57 -10.07 -4.97
CA SER A 115 9.66 -10.62 -5.79
C SER A 115 11.04 -10.04 -5.43
N GLY A 116 11.19 -9.43 -4.25
CA GLY A 116 12.43 -8.77 -3.82
C GLY A 116 12.53 -7.32 -4.31
N ASN A 117 13.75 -6.77 -4.31
CA ASN A 117 13.98 -5.33 -4.59
C ASN A 117 14.06 -4.98 -6.07
N ASP A 118 14.17 -5.96 -6.96
CA ASP A 118 14.36 -5.73 -8.38
C ASP A 118 13.24 -4.86 -8.96
N GLY A 119 13.59 -3.63 -9.37
CA GLY A 119 12.68 -2.68 -10.01
C GLY A 119 11.95 -1.74 -9.04
N LEU A 120 12.11 -1.89 -7.72
CA LEU A 120 11.47 -1.01 -6.73
C LEU A 120 11.98 0.42 -6.81
N GLU A 121 13.28 0.64 -7.04
CA GLU A 121 13.84 1.98 -7.19
C GLU A 121 13.22 2.70 -8.40
N LYS A 122 13.00 1.97 -9.49
CA LYS A 122 12.33 2.52 -10.68
C LYS A 122 10.85 2.77 -10.44
N ALA A 123 10.19 1.90 -9.66
CA ALA A 123 8.81 2.13 -9.24
C ALA A 123 8.69 3.39 -8.37
N LEU A 124 9.68 3.66 -7.50
CA LEU A 124 9.78 4.91 -6.72
C LEU A 124 9.94 6.13 -7.62
N GLU A 125 10.77 6.05 -8.66
CA GLU A 125 10.90 7.13 -9.65
C GLU A 125 9.57 7.42 -10.36
N TYR A 126 8.82 6.39 -10.75
CA TYR A 126 7.47 6.55 -11.29
C TYR A 126 6.51 7.15 -10.28
N GLY A 127 6.59 6.70 -9.03
CA GLY A 127 5.84 7.25 -7.89
C GLY A 127 5.99 8.76 -7.82
N ARG A 128 7.24 9.21 -7.66
CA ARG A 128 7.57 10.63 -7.58
C ARG A 128 7.06 11.41 -8.79
N LYS A 129 7.38 10.94 -9.99
CA LYS A 129 6.98 11.59 -11.25
C LYS A 129 5.47 11.77 -11.36
N TYR A 130 4.67 10.75 -11.06
CA TYR A 130 3.23 10.77 -11.28
C TYR A 130 2.46 11.48 -10.18
N LEU A 131 2.90 11.32 -8.93
CA LEU A 131 2.35 12.06 -7.80
C LEU A 131 2.60 13.56 -7.94
N GLU A 132 3.81 13.99 -8.32
CA GLU A 132 4.10 15.42 -8.57
C GLU A 132 3.29 15.95 -9.75
N LYS A 133 3.25 15.20 -10.86
CA LYS A 133 2.65 15.68 -12.12
C LYS A 133 1.14 15.77 -12.08
N TYR A 134 0.47 14.78 -11.49
CA TYR A 134 -0.99 14.66 -11.54
C TYR A 134 -1.64 14.93 -10.18
N GLY A 135 -0.96 14.58 -9.09
CA GLY A 135 -1.41 14.84 -7.73
C GLY A 135 -1.00 16.21 -7.19
N GLY A 136 -0.08 16.93 -7.87
CA GLY A 136 0.44 18.20 -7.36
C GLY A 136 1.29 18.05 -6.10
N ALA A 137 1.75 16.83 -5.83
CA ALA A 137 2.54 16.46 -4.67
C ALA A 137 3.77 17.34 -4.46
N GLN A 138 4.09 17.58 -3.20
CA GLN A 138 5.28 18.31 -2.77
C GLN A 138 5.91 17.58 -1.57
N ASN A 139 7.21 17.81 -1.36
CA ASN A 139 7.96 17.23 -0.23
C ASN A 139 7.87 15.70 -0.14
N LEU A 140 7.97 15.00 -1.28
CA LEU A 140 7.85 13.55 -1.30
C LEU A 140 9.10 12.88 -0.73
N GLU A 141 8.91 12.11 0.33
CA GLU A 141 9.91 11.19 0.87
C GLU A 141 9.61 9.78 0.39
N SER A 142 10.64 8.98 0.16
CA SER A 142 10.45 7.62 -0.35
C SER A 142 11.58 6.68 0.05
N TRP A 143 11.24 5.49 0.56
CA TRP A 143 12.23 4.47 0.95
C TRP A 143 11.67 3.05 0.81
N ILE A 144 12.57 2.06 0.81
CA ILE A 144 12.25 0.63 0.74
C ILE A 144 12.36 0.05 2.16
N VAL A 145 11.33 -0.66 2.61
CA VAL A 145 11.25 -1.34 3.92
C VAL A 145 11.29 -2.86 3.73
N GLU A 146 12.03 -3.56 4.60
CA GLU A 146 12.21 -5.02 4.57
C GLU A 146 11.49 -5.79 5.68
#